data_AF-A0A9D4XFM1-F1
#
_entry.id   AF-A0A9D4XFM1-F1
#
_cell.length_a   1.000
_cell.length_b   1.000
_cell.length_c   1.000
_cell.angle_alpha   90.00
_cell.angle_beta   90.00
_cell.angle_gamma   90.00
#
_symmetry.space_group_name_H-M   'P 1'
#
loop_
_entity.id
_entity.type
_entity.pdbx_description
1 polymer ?
#
loop_
_entity_poly.entity_id
_entity_poly.type
_entity_poly.pdbx_seq_one_letter_code
_entity_poly.pdbx_strand_id
1 'polypeptide(L)'
;MVDEELHFKTVLRRKNDANEELYNLVKTHMIHGPCGFANRSSPCMKDGKCSKYFPKQFQPETIVDQDGFPVYKRRDNGHTVLKNGIQVDNRNVVPYNAKLLTKYQAHINMEWCNQSTSIKYLFKYINKGYDRITADIVPNDDGTSNQPQNIDEIKQYIDCRYVSPSEASWRIFSFP
;
A
#
# COMPACT_ATOMS: atom_id res chain seq x y z
N MET A 1 14.49 -23.72 12.95
CA MET A 1 13.65 -24.34 11.89
C MET A 1 12.85 -23.21 11.28
N VAL A 2 13.38 -22.60 10.22
CA VAL A 2 12.72 -21.45 9.57
C VAL A 2 11.74 -22.05 8.58
N ASP A 3 10.46 -21.84 8.84
CA ASP A 3 9.34 -22.32 8.06
C ASP A 3 9.54 -22.00 6.57
N GLU A 4 9.68 -23.04 5.75
CA GLU A 4 9.86 -22.94 4.28
C GLU A 4 8.62 -22.36 3.58
N GLU A 5 7.49 -22.18 4.30
CA GLU A 5 6.22 -21.76 3.69
C GLU A 5 6.06 -20.26 3.45
N LEU A 6 6.89 -19.38 4.04
CA LEU A 6 6.76 -17.93 3.88
C LEU A 6 7.88 -17.29 3.04
N HIS A 7 8.16 -17.86 1.87
CA HIS A 7 9.22 -17.35 0.98
C HIS A 7 8.80 -16.02 0.31
N PHE A 8 9.33 -14.89 0.82
CA PHE A 8 9.21 -13.57 0.19
C PHE A 8 9.93 -13.55 -1.17
N LYS A 9 9.30 -12.96 -2.17
CA LYS A 9 9.85 -12.81 -3.52
C LYS A 9 9.85 -11.34 -3.92
N THR A 10 10.82 -10.97 -4.73
CA THR A 10 11.07 -9.60 -5.22
C THR A 10 11.49 -9.62 -6.70
N VAL A 11 11.18 -10.72 -7.39
CA VAL A 11 11.75 -11.04 -8.70
C VAL A 11 10.61 -11.29 -9.69
N LEU A 12 10.69 -10.61 -10.83
CA LEU A 12 9.96 -10.96 -12.04
C LEU A 12 10.50 -12.26 -12.61
N ARG A 13 9.67 -13.30 -12.55
CA ARG A 13 9.97 -14.57 -13.23
C ARG A 13 9.68 -14.44 -14.73
N ARG A 14 10.35 -15.26 -15.55
CA ARG A 14 10.02 -15.35 -16.97
C ARG A 14 8.58 -15.83 -17.09
N LYS A 15 7.75 -15.13 -17.87
CA LYS A 15 6.40 -15.58 -18.21
C LYS A 15 6.49 -16.92 -18.95
N ASN A 16 5.88 -17.95 -18.40
CA ASN A 16 5.61 -19.22 -19.06
C ASN A 16 4.26 -19.77 -18.60
N ASP A 17 3.74 -20.80 -19.28
CA ASP A 17 2.39 -21.34 -19.04
C ASP A 17 2.20 -21.74 -17.56
N ALA A 18 3.24 -22.23 -16.90
CA ALA A 18 3.21 -22.63 -15.50
C ALA A 18 3.16 -21.47 -14.48
N ASN A 19 3.44 -20.23 -14.88
CA ASN A 19 3.50 -19.09 -13.97
C ASN A 19 2.85 -17.80 -14.49
N GLU A 20 2.15 -17.88 -15.61
CA GLU A 20 1.56 -16.73 -16.31
C GLU A 20 0.65 -15.92 -15.40
N GLU A 21 -0.21 -16.58 -14.63
CA GLU A 21 -1.13 -15.92 -13.71
C GLU A 21 -0.36 -15.09 -12.66
N LEU A 22 0.59 -15.71 -11.96
CA LEU A 22 1.39 -15.03 -10.95
C LEU A 22 2.20 -13.88 -11.57
N TYR A 23 2.76 -14.08 -12.77
CA TYR A 23 3.48 -13.03 -13.49
C TYR A 23 2.61 -11.81 -13.74
N ASN A 24 1.38 -12.04 -14.23
CA ASN A 24 0.41 -10.98 -14.48
C ASN A 24 0.01 -10.27 -13.19
N LEU A 25 -0.24 -11.02 -12.09
CA LEU A 25 -0.53 -10.44 -10.79
C LEU A 25 0.61 -9.58 -10.25
N VAL A 26 1.86 -10.04 -10.38
CA VAL A 26 3.04 -9.26 -9.97
C VAL A 26 3.14 -7.98 -10.78
N LYS A 27 3.02 -8.07 -12.11
CA LYS A 27 3.05 -6.90 -13.01
C LYS A 27 1.95 -5.88 -12.67
N THR A 28 0.76 -6.35 -12.34
CA THR A 28 -0.39 -5.50 -12.05
C THR A 28 -0.27 -4.86 -10.68
N HIS A 29 -0.03 -5.67 -9.64
CA HIS A 29 -0.17 -5.26 -8.24
C HIS A 29 1.15 -5.02 -7.51
N MET A 30 2.26 -5.64 -7.91
CA MET A 30 3.52 -5.64 -7.15
C MET A 30 4.64 -4.85 -7.83
N ILE A 31 4.32 -3.98 -8.78
CA ILE A 31 5.28 -3.08 -9.41
C ILE A 31 5.09 -1.68 -8.85
N HIS A 32 6.13 -1.18 -8.18
CA HIS A 32 6.23 0.24 -7.90
C HIS A 32 6.23 0.99 -9.23
N GLY A 33 5.28 1.91 -9.39
CA GLY A 33 5.15 2.68 -10.61
C GLY A 33 6.40 3.51 -10.89
N PRO A 34 6.62 3.94 -12.15
CA PRO A 34 7.72 4.85 -12.47
C PRO A 34 7.70 6.07 -11.56
N CYS A 35 8.87 6.43 -11.04
CA CYS A 35 9.07 7.58 -10.18
C CYS A 35 10.48 8.15 -10.38
N GLY A 36 10.84 9.19 -9.65
CA GLY A 36 12.13 9.85 -9.80
C GLY A 36 12.21 10.59 -11.13
N PHE A 37 13.31 10.43 -11.86
CA PHE A 37 13.48 11.03 -13.18
C PHE A 37 12.44 10.54 -14.20
N ALA A 38 11.99 9.29 -14.06
CA ALA A 38 11.00 8.69 -14.96
C ALA A 38 9.60 9.29 -14.78
N ASN A 39 9.26 9.71 -13.55
CA ASN A 39 8.03 10.46 -13.29
C ASN A 39 8.14 11.25 -11.97
N ARG A 40 8.23 12.58 -12.08
CA ARG A 40 8.36 13.46 -10.90
C ARG A 40 7.03 13.76 -10.21
N SER A 41 5.89 13.52 -10.87
CA SER A 41 4.55 13.76 -10.30
C SER A 41 4.00 12.56 -9.53
N SER A 42 4.73 11.43 -9.48
CA SER A 42 4.28 10.25 -8.75
C SER A 42 4.06 10.56 -7.27
N PRO A 43 2.97 10.06 -6.63
CA PRO A 43 2.63 10.38 -5.23
C PRO A 43 3.70 10.00 -4.20
N CYS A 44 4.62 9.10 -4.56
CA CYS A 44 5.74 8.72 -3.71
C CYS A 44 6.86 9.77 -3.67
N MET A 45 6.88 10.74 -4.57
CA MET A 45 7.94 11.74 -4.66
C MET A 45 7.84 12.76 -3.52
N LYS A 46 8.97 12.96 -2.81
CA LYS A 46 9.16 13.98 -1.78
C LYS A 46 10.56 14.58 -1.94
N ASP A 47 10.68 15.90 -1.96
CA ASP A 47 11.96 16.62 -2.08
C ASP A 47 12.84 16.11 -3.24
N GLY A 48 12.19 15.83 -4.39
CA GLY A 48 12.86 15.33 -5.60
C GLY A 48 13.31 13.86 -5.55
N LYS A 49 13.01 13.12 -4.47
CA LYS A 49 13.37 11.70 -4.30
C LYS A 49 12.14 10.83 -4.04
N CYS A 50 12.20 9.56 -4.42
CA CYS A 50 11.15 8.62 -4.05
C CYS A 50 11.22 8.35 -2.54
N SER A 51 10.16 8.66 -1.79
CA SER A 51 10.05 8.41 -0.34
C SER A 51 10.06 6.93 0.04
N LYS A 52 9.94 6.04 -0.95
CA LYS A 52 10.05 4.58 -0.78
C LYS A 52 11.40 4.03 -1.27
N TYR A 53 12.29 4.91 -1.71
CA TYR A 53 13.64 4.60 -2.19
C TYR A 53 13.65 3.62 -3.38
N PHE A 54 12.72 3.82 -4.31
CA PHE A 54 12.72 3.13 -5.60
C PHE A 54 13.42 3.97 -6.69
N PRO A 55 14.06 3.34 -7.68
CA PRO A 55 14.33 1.89 -7.76
C PRO A 55 15.31 1.43 -6.67
N LYS A 56 15.09 0.23 -6.12
CA LYS A 56 15.99 -0.37 -5.11
C LYS A 56 17.28 -0.84 -5.76
N GLN A 57 18.35 -1.03 -4.99
CA GLN A 57 19.55 -1.66 -5.53
C GLN A 57 19.35 -3.16 -5.75
N PHE A 58 20.07 -3.74 -6.71
CA PHE A 58 20.20 -5.18 -6.80
C PHE A 58 20.94 -5.70 -5.58
N GLN A 59 20.57 -6.90 -5.15
CA GLN A 59 21.11 -7.51 -3.95
C GLN A 59 21.15 -9.02 -4.11
N PRO A 60 22.31 -9.68 -3.98
CA PRO A 60 22.41 -11.12 -4.19
C PRO A 60 21.69 -11.94 -3.12
N GLU A 61 21.56 -11.43 -1.89
CA GLU A 61 20.97 -12.15 -0.75
C GLU A 61 20.21 -11.23 0.20
N THR A 62 19.19 -11.75 0.86
CA THR A 62 18.45 -10.98 1.87
C THR A 62 19.34 -10.82 3.10
N ILE A 63 19.66 -9.58 3.46
CA ILE A 63 20.46 -9.26 4.65
C ILE A 63 19.68 -8.34 5.58
N VAL A 64 20.14 -8.24 6.82
CA VAL A 64 19.70 -7.20 7.76
C VAL A 64 20.78 -6.11 7.74
N ASP A 65 20.39 -4.85 7.50
CA ASP A 65 21.31 -3.73 7.51
C ASP A 65 21.71 -3.31 8.93
N GLN A 66 22.57 -2.28 9.02
CA GLN A 66 23.09 -1.76 10.30
C GLN A 66 21.98 -1.20 11.20
N ASP A 67 20.87 -0.77 10.61
CA ASP A 67 19.71 -0.21 11.31
C ASP A 67 18.66 -1.29 11.67
N GLY A 68 18.95 -2.56 11.35
CA GLY A 68 18.09 -3.70 11.68
C GLY A 68 16.96 -3.95 10.67
N PHE A 69 16.97 -3.30 9.50
CA PHE A 69 15.96 -3.47 8.47
C PHE A 69 16.35 -4.53 7.43
N PRO A 70 15.37 -5.27 6.88
CA PRO A 70 15.63 -6.25 5.84
C PRO A 70 15.90 -5.57 4.48
N VAL A 71 17.08 -5.83 3.93
CA VAL A 71 17.41 -5.56 2.54
C VAL A 71 17.21 -6.83 1.74
N TYR A 72 16.06 -6.96 1.09
CA TYR A 72 15.71 -8.18 0.35
C TYR A 72 16.64 -8.43 -0.85
N LYS A 73 16.94 -9.72 -1.08
CA LYS A 73 17.51 -10.21 -2.34
C LYS A 73 16.75 -9.64 -3.51
N ARG A 74 17.42 -9.08 -4.51
CA ARG A 74 16.88 -8.56 -5.78
C ARG A 74 17.85 -8.96 -6.88
N ARG A 75 17.49 -9.99 -7.64
CA ARG A 75 18.36 -10.54 -8.69
C ARG A 75 18.34 -9.64 -9.92
N ASP A 76 19.49 -9.40 -10.52
CA ASP A 76 19.57 -8.90 -11.88
C ASP A 76 19.53 -10.10 -12.84
N ASN A 77 18.40 -10.30 -13.49
CA ASN A 77 18.19 -11.40 -14.44
C ASN A 77 17.79 -10.90 -15.83
N GLY A 78 17.95 -9.59 -16.09
CA GLY A 78 17.58 -8.96 -17.36
C GLY A 78 16.09 -8.92 -17.67
N HIS A 79 15.20 -9.42 -16.79
CA HIS A 79 13.76 -9.37 -17.03
C HIS A 79 13.18 -7.98 -16.73
N THR A 80 12.34 -7.49 -17.64
CA THR A 80 11.63 -6.22 -17.50
C THR A 80 10.13 -6.39 -17.75
N VAL A 81 9.35 -5.44 -17.23
CA VAL A 81 7.94 -5.27 -17.55
C VAL A 81 7.68 -3.82 -17.96
N LEU A 82 6.73 -3.62 -18.86
CA LEU A 82 6.25 -2.29 -19.23
C LEU A 82 5.20 -1.82 -18.22
N LYS A 83 5.45 -0.69 -17.56
CA LYS A 83 4.50 0.00 -16.67
C LYS A 83 4.40 1.46 -17.10
N ASN A 84 3.21 1.90 -17.50
CA ASN A 84 2.96 3.27 -17.98
C ASN A 84 3.93 3.73 -19.09
N GLY A 85 4.22 2.85 -20.06
CA GLY A 85 5.15 3.14 -21.16
C GLY A 85 6.64 3.07 -20.81
N ILE A 86 6.98 2.79 -19.54
CA ILE A 86 8.37 2.75 -19.06
C ILE A 86 8.73 1.31 -18.70
N GLN A 87 9.88 0.84 -19.19
CA GLN A 87 10.41 -0.47 -18.82
C GLN A 87 11.00 -0.42 -17.42
N VAL A 88 10.57 -1.34 -16.56
CA VAL A 88 11.07 -1.48 -15.19
C VAL A 88 11.50 -2.92 -14.93
N ASP A 89 12.57 -3.08 -14.15
CA ASP A 89 13.15 -4.36 -13.77
C ASP A 89 12.84 -4.72 -12.30
N ASN A 90 13.52 -5.75 -11.78
CA ASN A 90 13.35 -6.25 -10.41
C ASN A 90 13.64 -5.21 -9.32
N ARG A 91 14.30 -4.09 -9.63
CA ARG A 91 14.52 -3.00 -8.68
C ARG A 91 13.22 -2.29 -8.30
N ASN A 92 12.18 -2.41 -9.12
CA ASN A 92 10.87 -1.80 -8.91
C ASN A 92 9.82 -2.76 -8.34
N VAL A 93 10.16 -4.04 -8.15
CA VAL A 93 9.24 -5.03 -7.60
C VAL A 93 9.06 -4.81 -6.09
N VAL A 94 7.83 -4.66 -5.65
CA VAL A 94 7.47 -4.66 -4.22
C VAL A 94 7.54 -6.11 -3.72
N PRO A 95 8.14 -6.40 -2.54
CA PRO A 95 8.19 -7.75 -2.00
C PRO A 95 6.79 -8.36 -1.89
N TYR A 96 6.64 -9.63 -2.26
CA TYR A 96 5.36 -10.32 -2.29
C TYR A 96 5.48 -11.79 -1.89
N ASN A 97 4.37 -12.35 -1.40
CA ASN A 97 4.20 -13.78 -1.22
C ASN A 97 3.26 -14.30 -2.33
N ALA A 98 3.67 -15.33 -3.06
CA ALA A 98 2.90 -15.83 -4.20
C ALA A 98 1.51 -16.36 -3.80
N LYS A 99 1.41 -17.10 -2.68
CA LYS A 99 0.13 -17.66 -2.20
C LYS A 99 -0.84 -16.53 -1.86
N LEU A 100 -0.37 -15.52 -1.11
CA LEU A 100 -1.21 -14.38 -0.71
C LEU A 100 -1.62 -13.52 -1.92
N LEU A 101 -0.69 -13.25 -2.83
CA LEU A 101 -0.97 -12.45 -4.02
C LEU A 101 -2.00 -13.14 -4.93
N THR A 102 -1.88 -14.45 -5.15
CA THR A 102 -2.86 -15.23 -5.92
C THR A 102 -4.21 -15.27 -5.22
N LYS A 103 -4.25 -15.44 -3.91
CA LYS A 103 -5.50 -15.52 -3.15
C LYS A 103 -6.29 -14.21 -3.14
N TYR A 104 -5.61 -13.08 -2.96
CA TYR A 104 -6.27 -11.78 -2.74
C TYR A 104 -6.26 -10.85 -3.95
N GLN A 105 -5.39 -11.12 -4.95
CA GLN A 105 -5.31 -10.35 -6.20
C GLN A 105 -5.28 -8.81 -5.98
N ALA A 106 -4.52 -8.38 -4.97
CA ALA A 106 -4.47 -7.00 -4.52
C ALA A 106 -3.04 -6.55 -4.24
N HIS A 107 -2.85 -5.24 -4.13
CA HIS A 107 -1.58 -4.70 -3.68
C HIS A 107 -1.41 -4.94 -2.17
N ILE A 108 -0.66 -5.96 -1.79
CA ILE A 108 -0.32 -6.29 -0.40
C ILE A 108 1.10 -5.82 -0.09
N ASN A 109 1.24 -4.94 0.90
CA ASN A 109 2.55 -4.58 1.43
C ASN A 109 3.05 -5.70 2.36
N MET A 110 4.15 -6.36 1.98
CA MET A 110 4.74 -7.46 2.74
C MET A 110 6.12 -7.03 3.26
N GLU A 111 6.26 -6.99 4.59
CA GLU A 111 7.49 -6.60 5.28
C GLU A 111 7.89 -7.64 6.32
N TRP A 112 9.16 -8.05 6.31
CA TRP A 112 9.78 -8.78 7.38
C TRP A 112 10.04 -7.82 8.53
N CYS A 113 9.50 -8.16 9.70
CA CYS A 113 9.56 -7.32 10.87
C CYS A 113 10.43 -8.01 11.91
N ASN A 114 11.50 -7.36 12.35
CA ASN A 114 12.29 -7.86 13.47
C ASN A 114 11.45 -7.73 14.77
N GLN A 115 11.75 -8.55 15.79
CA GLN A 115 10.83 -8.75 16.91
C GLN A 115 10.48 -7.46 17.66
N SER A 116 11.43 -6.56 17.91
CA SER A 116 11.18 -5.30 18.63
C SER A 116 10.36 -4.30 17.81
N THR A 117 10.59 -4.21 16.49
CA THR A 117 9.79 -3.33 15.62
C THR A 117 8.38 -3.88 15.41
N SER A 118 8.18 -5.19 15.40
CA SER A 118 6.86 -5.81 15.20
C SER A 118 5.85 -5.40 16.27
N ILE A 119 6.30 -5.29 17.52
CA ILE A 119 5.49 -4.82 18.64
C ILE A 119 5.07 -3.36 18.41
N LYS A 120 6.02 -2.49 18.08
CA LYS A 120 5.73 -1.07 17.76
C LYS A 120 4.76 -0.94 16.59
N TYR A 121 4.93 -1.74 15.54
CA TYR A 121 4.06 -1.74 14.37
C TYR A 121 2.66 -2.22 14.73
N LEU A 122 2.53 -3.32 15.45
CA LEU A 122 1.24 -3.84 15.91
C LEU A 122 0.48 -2.79 16.71
N PHE A 123 1.11 -2.22 17.75
CA PHE A 123 0.48 -1.17 18.56
C PHE A 123 0.19 0.09 17.76
N LYS A 124 1.04 0.47 16.79
CA LYS A 124 0.77 1.61 15.90
C LYS A 124 -0.52 1.40 15.13
N TYR A 125 -0.75 0.23 14.54
CA TYR A 125 -1.94 -0.02 13.72
C TYR A 125 -3.20 -0.25 14.56
N ILE A 126 -3.09 -0.86 15.74
CA ILE A 126 -4.21 -0.96 16.69
C ILE A 126 -4.63 0.44 17.17
N ASN A 127 -3.68 1.32 17.46
CA ASN A 127 -3.96 2.64 18.04
C ASN A 127 -4.00 3.78 17.02
N LYS A 128 -3.89 3.52 15.71
CA LYS A 128 -3.94 4.56 14.67
C LYS A 128 -5.29 5.28 14.63
N GLY A 129 -6.33 4.67 15.20
CA GLY A 129 -7.71 5.11 15.10
C GLY A 129 -8.32 4.78 13.75
N TYR A 130 -9.63 4.99 13.63
CA TYR A 130 -10.36 4.81 12.39
C TYR A 130 -10.03 5.92 11.41
N ASP A 131 -10.04 5.62 10.10
CA ASP A 131 -10.05 6.67 9.09
C ASP A 131 -11.32 7.51 9.29
N ARG A 132 -11.17 8.84 9.33
CA ARG A 132 -12.27 9.80 9.53
C ARG A 132 -12.39 10.73 8.35
N ILE A 133 -13.62 11.16 8.08
CA ILE A 133 -13.92 12.21 7.11
C ILE A 133 -14.82 13.24 7.79
N THR A 134 -14.45 14.50 7.67
CA THR A 134 -15.29 15.62 8.08
C THR A 134 -16.02 16.13 6.84
N ALA A 135 -17.35 16.10 6.86
CA ALA A 135 -18.20 16.64 5.83
C ALA A 135 -18.80 17.97 6.28
N ASP A 136 -18.84 18.95 5.39
CA ASP A 136 -19.48 20.24 5.62
C ASP A 136 -20.89 20.23 5.03
N ILE A 137 -21.88 20.65 5.81
CA ILE A 137 -23.28 20.80 5.42
C ILE A 137 -23.49 22.26 5.01
N VAL A 138 -23.45 22.51 3.71
CA VAL A 138 -23.76 23.84 3.16
C VAL A 138 -25.28 23.97 3.03
N PRO A 139 -25.93 24.93 3.72
CA PRO A 139 -27.35 25.20 3.53
C PRO A 139 -27.60 25.74 2.10
N ASN A 140 -28.71 25.32 1.49
CA ASN A 140 -29.15 25.90 0.21
C ASN A 140 -29.66 27.32 0.46
N ASP A 141 -28.93 28.31 -0.06
CA ASP A 141 -29.34 29.71 -0.03
C ASP A 141 -30.22 30.00 -1.26
N ASP A 142 -31.51 29.67 -1.14
CA ASP A 142 -32.50 30.22 -2.06
C ASP A 142 -32.63 31.70 -1.68
N GLY A 143 -31.97 32.59 -2.44
CA GLY A 143 -31.75 34.02 -2.16
C GLY A 143 -32.98 34.93 -2.01
N THR A 144 -34.07 34.42 -1.44
CA THR A 144 -35.36 35.07 -1.16
C THR A 144 -35.56 35.42 0.32
N SER A 145 -34.64 35.07 1.23
CA SER A 145 -34.81 35.35 2.66
C SER A 145 -33.79 36.37 3.21
N ASN A 146 -34.23 37.63 3.37
CA ASN A 146 -33.47 38.72 4.00
C ASN A 146 -33.44 38.64 5.56
N GLN A 147 -33.47 37.44 6.13
CA GLN A 147 -33.38 37.23 7.58
C GLN A 147 -31.97 36.74 7.94
N PRO A 148 -31.33 37.24 9.01
CA PRO A 148 -30.05 36.70 9.46
C PRO A 148 -30.26 35.22 9.84
N GLN A 149 -29.73 34.30 9.02
CA GLN A 149 -29.71 32.90 9.38
C GLN A 149 -28.87 32.73 10.65
N ASN A 150 -29.49 32.19 11.70
CA ASN A 150 -28.78 31.76 12.89
C ASN A 150 -28.05 30.45 12.56
N ILE A 151 -26.84 30.60 12.01
CA ILE A 151 -26.00 29.48 11.57
C ILE A 151 -25.30 28.91 12.80
N ASP A 152 -25.63 27.66 13.13
CA ASP A 152 -24.98 26.89 14.18
C ASP A 152 -23.71 26.22 13.61
N GLU A 153 -22.55 26.84 13.82
CA GLU A 153 -21.24 26.39 13.32
C GLU A 153 -20.93 24.93 13.70
N ILE A 154 -21.46 24.43 14.83
CA ILE A 154 -21.22 23.04 15.27
C ILE A 154 -22.02 22.05 14.43
N LYS A 155 -23.23 22.41 14.02
CA LYS A 155 -24.08 21.56 13.17
C LYS A 155 -23.70 21.58 11.70
N GLN A 156 -22.83 22.50 11.28
CA GLN A 156 -22.32 22.53 9.91
C GLN A 156 -21.39 21.36 9.61
N TYR A 157 -20.78 20.74 10.62
CA TYR A 157 -19.80 19.68 10.40
C TYR A 157 -20.29 18.32 10.88
N ILE A 158 -20.22 17.32 10.00
CA ILE A 158 -20.39 15.91 10.35
C ILE A 158 -19.02 15.25 10.37
N ASP A 159 -18.61 14.75 11.52
CA ASP A 159 -17.41 13.92 11.65
C ASP A 159 -17.78 12.43 11.58
N CYS A 160 -17.54 11.83 10.42
CA CYS A 160 -17.82 10.44 10.13
C CYS A 160 -16.55 9.59 10.29
N ARG A 161 -16.70 8.36 10.80
CA ARG A 161 -15.62 7.37 10.77
C ARG A 161 -15.95 6.23 9.81
N TYR A 162 -14.92 5.71 9.15
CA TYR A 162 -15.03 4.51 8.35
C TYR A 162 -15.42 3.30 9.22
N VAL A 163 -16.43 2.56 8.76
CA VAL A 163 -16.84 1.28 9.34
C VAL A 163 -16.54 0.21 8.29
N SER A 164 -15.64 -0.71 8.62
CA SER A 164 -15.27 -1.80 7.71
C SER A 164 -16.47 -2.73 7.44
N PRO A 165 -16.52 -3.45 6.30
CA PRO A 165 -17.61 -4.38 6.01
C PRO A 165 -17.84 -5.40 7.14
N SER A 166 -16.77 -5.93 7.73
CA SER A 166 -16.87 -6.87 8.85
C SER A 166 -17.46 -6.22 10.10
N GLU A 167 -17.05 -4.99 10.44
CA GLU A 167 -17.62 -4.25 11.56
C GLU A 167 -19.09 -3.86 11.30
N ALA A 168 -19.42 -3.47 10.07
CA ALA A 168 -20.78 -3.16 9.67
C ALA A 168 -21.68 -4.40 9.78
N SER A 169 -21.25 -5.56 9.27
CA SER A 169 -21.95 -6.82 9.44
C SER A 169 -22.13 -7.16 10.92
N TRP A 170 -21.09 -6.99 11.74
CA TRP A 170 -21.18 -7.24 13.19
C TRP A 170 -22.25 -6.38 13.87
N ARG A 171 -22.33 -5.10 13.50
CA ARG A 171 -23.34 -4.16 14.01
C ARG A 171 -24.74 -4.47 13.48
N ILE A 172 -24.88 -4.69 12.17
CA ILE A 172 -26.17 -4.97 11.50
C ILE A 172 -26.77 -6.26 12.06
N PHE A 173 -25.96 -7.31 12.17
CA PHE A 173 -26.40 -8.61 12.68
C PHE A 173 -26.39 -8.69 14.21
N SER A 174 -25.94 -7.63 14.90
CA SER A 174 -25.86 -7.57 16.37
C SER A 174 -25.18 -8.79 17.00
N PHE A 175 -24.05 -9.22 16.41
CA PHE A 175 -23.28 -10.33 16.96
C PHE A 175 -22.73 -9.97 18.36
N PRO A 176 -22.69 -10.93 19.30
CA PRO A 176 -22.32 -10.70 20.71
C PRO A 176 -20.87 -10.29 20.92
#